data_AF-A0A0R1DYC4-F1
#
_entry.id   AF-A0A0R1DYC4-F1
#
_cell.length_a   1.000
_cell.length_b   1.000
_cell.length_c   1.000
_cell.angle_alpha   90.00
_cell.angle_beta   90.00
_cell.angle_gamma   90.00
#
_symmetry.space_group_name_H-M   'P 1'
#
loop_
_entity.id
_entity.type
_entity.pdbx_description
1 polymer ?
#
loop_
_entity_poly.entity_id
_entity_poly.type
_entity_poly.pdbx_seq_one_letter_code
_entity_poly.pdbx_strand_id
1 'polypeptide(L)'
;MKAVTSTALGSILVILLINFTFAKEKTAEVDLTAPPRQCRLECDSGFHIVVKKGTLYHNGRKLDENARYPPKMACDLERSCDFKLTPQTYSYMNSKPPTGAQLTIKYDCKRDNFQGNTRRITDYTLTNGCPQDSFVQKHVAYFNDRSIAPKPDTPAAQREREMIAMGVCAQVRRFRQSNPNQPIDPYLGTVYLIFDNRSGKNDFLPSPGLKNKCQLKPNALANTFKYNCERKTDKWTCKFDGRNGDLAIHDKINSHLG
;
A
#
# COMPACT_ATOMS: atom_id res chain seq x y z
N MET A 1 35.58 -24.40 21.42
CA MET A 1 34.71 -23.24 21.16
C MET A 1 34.36 -23.21 19.68
N LYS A 2 33.09 -23.39 19.31
CA LYS A 2 32.64 -23.37 17.91
C LYS A 2 32.19 -21.95 17.56
N ALA A 3 32.88 -21.33 16.61
CA ALA A 3 32.45 -20.10 15.97
C ALA A 3 31.12 -20.35 15.24
N VAL A 4 30.05 -19.71 15.71
CA VAL A 4 28.75 -19.76 15.05
C VAL A 4 28.79 -18.71 13.94
N THR A 5 28.66 -19.19 12.71
CA THR A 5 28.71 -18.46 11.45
C THR A 5 27.68 -17.33 11.39
N SER A 6 28.16 -16.09 11.45
CA SER A 6 27.44 -14.84 11.21
C SER A 6 27.20 -14.58 9.71
N THR A 7 26.57 -15.52 9.00
CA THR A 7 26.25 -15.40 7.56
C THR A 7 24.77 -15.21 7.27
N ALA A 8 23.87 -15.41 8.25
CA ALA A 8 22.42 -15.30 8.05
C ALA A 8 21.87 -13.85 8.07
N LEU A 9 22.57 -12.91 8.73
CA LEU A 9 22.15 -11.50 8.83
C LEU A 9 22.55 -10.65 7.60
N GLY A 10 23.57 -11.06 6.85
CA GLY A 10 23.99 -10.35 5.64
C GLY A 10 23.02 -10.53 4.46
N SER A 11 22.46 -11.73 4.31
CA SER A 11 21.64 -12.09 3.14
C SER A 11 20.27 -11.40 3.11
N ILE A 12 19.67 -11.13 4.27
CA ILE A 12 18.36 -10.47 4.36
C ILE A 12 18.50 -8.97 4.05
N LEU A 13 19.61 -8.35 4.48
CA LEU A 13 19.90 -6.95 4.16
C LEU A 13 20.22 -6.77 2.66
N VAL A 14 20.89 -7.75 2.04
CA VAL A 14 21.25 -7.74 0.62
C VAL A 14 20.04 -7.93 -0.30
N ILE A 15 19.06 -8.78 0.04
CA ILE A 15 17.82 -8.94 -0.77
C ILE A 15 16.93 -7.68 -0.68
N LEU A 16 16.93 -7.00 0.47
CA LEU A 16 16.27 -5.70 0.62
C LEU A 16 17.00 -4.63 -0.20
N LEU A 17 18.33 -4.60 -0.25
CA LEU A 17 19.07 -3.60 -1.03
C LEU A 17 19.04 -3.83 -2.56
N ILE A 18 19.10 -5.08 -3.03
CA ILE A 18 19.08 -5.41 -4.48
C ILE A 18 17.73 -5.05 -5.14
N ASN A 19 16.63 -5.06 -4.38
CA ASN A 19 15.32 -4.61 -4.87
C ASN A 19 15.19 -3.07 -4.95
N PHE A 20 16.09 -2.32 -4.31
CA PHE A 20 16.10 -0.85 -4.36
C PHE A 20 17.05 -0.31 -5.44
N THR A 21 17.95 -1.12 -6.01
CA THR A 21 18.96 -0.66 -6.98
C THR A 21 18.48 -0.50 -8.43
N PHE A 22 17.20 -0.74 -8.74
CA PHE A 22 16.65 -0.58 -10.10
C PHE A 22 15.45 0.38 -10.20
N ALA A 23 15.21 1.20 -9.18
CA ALA A 23 14.22 2.26 -9.26
C ALA A 23 14.81 3.46 -10.03
N LYS A 24 14.38 3.68 -11.28
CA LYS A 24 14.69 4.92 -11.99
C LYS A 24 13.70 5.99 -11.53
N GLU A 25 14.16 6.96 -10.75
CA GLU A 25 13.35 8.14 -10.41
C GLU A 25 13.08 8.94 -11.70
N LYS A 26 11.82 9.28 -11.92
CA LYS A 26 11.34 10.14 -12.99
C LYS A 26 10.56 11.29 -12.38
N THR A 27 10.61 12.45 -13.03
CA THR A 27 9.83 13.63 -12.65
C THR A 27 8.89 13.98 -13.79
N ALA A 28 7.64 14.29 -13.44
CA ALA A 28 6.60 14.74 -14.35
C ALA A 28 6.02 16.05 -13.81
N GLU A 29 5.69 16.98 -14.69
CA GLU A 29 5.07 18.27 -14.33
C GLU A 29 3.68 18.36 -14.92
N VAL A 30 2.73 18.87 -14.13
CA VAL A 30 1.33 19.02 -14.50
C VAL A 30 0.89 20.42 -14.12
N ASP A 31 0.52 21.22 -15.12
CA ASP A 31 -0.02 22.56 -14.87
C ASP A 31 -1.54 22.52 -14.71
N LEU A 32 -2.06 23.27 -13.76
CA LEU A 32 -3.48 23.54 -13.60
C LEU A 32 -3.91 24.60 -14.62
N THR A 33 -4.25 24.16 -15.82
CA THR A 33 -4.76 25.00 -16.91
C THR A 33 -6.27 24.85 -17.07
N ALA A 34 -6.90 25.82 -17.76
CA ALA A 34 -8.27 25.71 -18.25
C ALA A 34 -8.24 25.85 -19.78
N PRO A 35 -8.44 24.76 -20.57
CA PRO A 35 -8.79 23.40 -20.13
C PRO A 35 -7.62 22.64 -19.47
N PRO A 36 -7.89 21.62 -18.62
CA PRO A 36 -6.83 20.85 -17.96
C PRO A 36 -5.93 20.10 -18.95
N ARG A 37 -4.62 20.26 -18.81
CA ARG A 37 -3.64 19.53 -19.62
C ARG A 37 -3.35 18.14 -19.02
N GLN A 38 -3.18 17.17 -19.90
CA GLN A 38 -2.81 15.80 -19.54
C GLN A 38 -1.29 15.67 -19.43
N CYS A 39 -0.83 14.95 -18.40
CA CYS A 39 0.55 14.53 -18.26
C CYS A 39 0.58 13.00 -18.19
N ARG A 40 1.49 12.39 -18.93
CA ARG A 40 1.65 10.93 -18.98
C ARG A 40 2.81 10.50 -18.08
N LEU A 41 2.52 9.67 -17.09
CA LEU A 41 3.51 8.93 -16.33
C LEU A 41 3.68 7.56 -17.01
N GLU A 42 4.91 7.12 -17.23
CA GLU A 42 5.16 5.85 -17.91
C GLU A 42 6.45 5.17 -17.46
N CYS A 43 6.34 3.87 -17.27
CA CYS A 43 7.44 2.95 -17.03
C CYS A 43 7.59 1.96 -18.18
N ASP A 44 8.80 1.42 -18.30
CA ASP A 44 9.12 0.41 -19.31
C ASP A 44 8.35 -0.89 -19.03
N SER A 45 8.28 -1.79 -20.02
CA SER A 45 7.63 -3.08 -19.86
C SER A 45 8.24 -3.88 -18.70
N GLY A 46 7.40 -4.50 -17.86
CA GLY A 46 7.83 -5.22 -16.66
C GLY A 46 8.15 -4.32 -15.46
N PHE A 47 7.76 -3.04 -15.52
CA PHE A 47 7.85 -2.08 -14.42
C PHE A 47 6.51 -1.39 -14.18
N HIS A 48 6.35 -0.87 -12.97
CA HIS A 48 5.18 -0.10 -12.55
C HIS A 48 5.57 1.21 -11.87
N ILE A 49 4.67 2.18 -11.94
CA ILE A 49 4.81 3.51 -11.34
C ILE A 49 4.67 3.37 -9.82
N VAL A 50 5.55 4.02 -9.06
CA VAL A 50 5.39 4.25 -7.62
C VAL A 50 5.52 5.74 -7.35
N VAL A 51 4.43 6.42 -7.03
CA VAL A 51 4.42 7.85 -6.74
C VAL A 51 5.05 8.11 -5.37
N LYS A 52 6.11 8.93 -5.35
CA LYS A 52 6.94 9.20 -4.16
C LYS A 52 6.61 10.54 -3.52
N LYS A 53 6.60 11.59 -4.34
CA LYS A 53 6.39 12.97 -3.92
C LYS A 53 5.52 13.71 -4.93
N GLY A 54 4.71 14.63 -4.43
CA GLY A 54 3.92 15.55 -5.21
C GLY A 54 4.06 16.91 -4.57
N THR A 55 4.56 17.90 -5.29
CA THR A 55 4.76 19.25 -4.76
C THR A 55 4.03 20.24 -5.62
N LEU A 56 3.16 21.02 -4.98
CA LEU A 56 2.37 22.04 -5.62
C LEU A 56 3.10 23.38 -5.52
N TYR A 57 3.20 24.09 -6.64
CA TYR A 57 3.78 25.41 -6.78
C TYR A 57 2.76 26.38 -7.39
N HIS A 58 2.91 27.67 -7.12
CA HIS A 58 2.20 28.74 -7.81
C HIS A 58 3.10 29.97 -7.84
N ASN A 59 3.33 30.54 -9.03
CA ASN A 59 4.24 31.68 -9.23
C ASN A 59 5.63 31.46 -8.60
N GLY A 60 6.20 30.26 -8.78
CA GLY A 60 7.49 29.87 -8.21
C GLY A 60 7.51 29.62 -6.69
N ARG A 61 6.40 29.90 -5.98
CA ARG A 61 6.27 29.63 -4.55
C ARG A 61 5.67 28.26 -4.32
N LYS A 62 6.28 27.51 -3.41
CA LYS A 62 5.81 26.20 -2.96
C LYS A 62 4.57 26.38 -2.06
N LEU A 63 3.48 25.70 -2.41
CA LEU A 63 2.21 25.73 -1.69
C LEU A 63 1.99 24.51 -0.80
N ASP A 64 2.29 23.31 -1.31
CA ASP A 64 2.09 22.04 -0.57
C ASP A 64 3.14 21.00 -0.99
N GLU A 65 3.89 20.45 -0.03
CA GLU A 65 4.90 19.41 -0.28
C GLU A 65 4.35 17.98 -0.31
N ASN A 66 3.10 17.80 0.10
CA ASN A 66 2.44 16.50 0.27
C ASN A 66 1.25 16.32 -0.70
N ALA A 67 1.27 17.03 -1.83
CA ALA A 67 0.26 16.94 -2.89
C ALA A 67 0.33 15.63 -3.73
N ARG A 68 0.89 14.56 -3.16
CA ARG A 68 1.08 13.26 -3.84
C ARG A 68 -0.16 12.38 -3.87
N TYR A 69 -1.16 12.67 -3.01
CA TYR A 69 -2.33 11.80 -2.86
C TYR A 69 -3.13 11.65 -4.19
N PRO A 70 -3.49 12.73 -4.92
CA PRO A 70 -4.18 12.58 -6.21
C PRO A 70 -3.43 11.79 -7.28
N PRO A 71 -2.14 12.07 -7.58
CA PRO A 71 -1.42 11.27 -8.56
C PRO A 71 -1.21 9.83 -8.10
N LYS A 72 -1.12 9.57 -6.79
CA LYS A 72 -1.05 8.20 -6.26
C LYS A 72 -2.35 7.44 -6.49
N MET A 73 -3.51 8.04 -6.25
CA MET A 73 -4.80 7.42 -6.55
C MET A 73 -4.91 7.03 -8.03
N ALA A 74 -4.50 7.93 -8.93
CA ALA A 74 -4.66 7.73 -10.37
C ALA A 74 -3.64 6.73 -10.96
N CYS A 75 -2.37 6.86 -10.56
CA CYS A 75 -1.25 6.29 -11.33
C CYS A 75 -0.43 5.22 -10.62
N ASP A 76 -0.56 5.08 -9.30
CA ASP A 76 0.27 4.13 -8.55
C ASP A 76 0.00 2.69 -8.98
N LEU A 77 1.10 1.95 -9.18
CA LEU A 77 1.19 0.57 -9.64
C LEU A 77 0.65 0.27 -11.04
N GLU A 78 0.32 1.27 -11.84
CA GLU A 78 0.07 1.12 -13.27
C GLU A 78 1.40 1.19 -14.05
N ARG A 79 1.48 0.58 -15.25
CA ARG A 79 2.64 0.75 -16.13
C ARG A 79 2.68 2.16 -16.73
N SER A 80 1.53 2.65 -17.14
CA SER A 80 1.33 3.98 -17.71
C SER A 80 0.05 4.58 -17.19
N CYS A 81 0.04 5.90 -16.96
CA CYS A 81 -1.11 6.62 -16.44
C CYS A 81 -1.18 8.02 -17.03
N ASP A 82 -2.39 8.40 -17.44
CA ASP A 82 -2.69 9.73 -17.94
C ASP A 82 -3.33 10.57 -16.82
N PHE A 83 -2.54 11.45 -16.22
CA PHE A 83 -2.96 12.28 -15.10
C PHE A 83 -3.37 13.67 -15.55
N LYS A 84 -4.46 14.18 -14.97
CA LYS A 84 -4.94 15.55 -15.15
C LYS A 84 -5.23 16.16 -13.79
N LEU A 85 -4.78 17.39 -13.57
CA LEU A 85 -5.18 18.16 -12.40
C LEU A 85 -6.54 18.82 -12.68
N THR A 86 -7.61 18.18 -12.24
CA THR A 86 -9.01 18.60 -12.38
C THR A 86 -9.64 18.95 -11.03
N PRO A 87 -10.82 19.61 -11.02
CA PRO A 87 -11.59 19.84 -9.80
C PRO A 87 -11.85 18.62 -8.93
N GLN A 88 -12.09 17.48 -9.55
CA GLN A 88 -12.29 16.23 -8.84
C GLN A 88 -10.99 15.69 -8.24
N THR A 89 -9.83 15.91 -8.88
CA THR A 89 -8.55 15.42 -8.34
C THR A 89 -7.97 16.31 -7.26
N TYR A 90 -8.14 17.64 -7.34
CA TYR A 90 -7.65 18.52 -6.28
C TYR A 90 -8.55 18.54 -5.05
N SER A 91 -9.78 17.98 -5.11
CA SER A 91 -10.65 17.88 -3.93
C SER A 91 -10.07 16.98 -2.82
N TYR A 92 -9.01 16.22 -3.12
CA TYR A 92 -8.27 15.42 -2.14
C TYR A 92 -7.04 16.16 -1.54
N MET A 93 -6.77 17.39 -1.99
CA MET A 93 -5.69 18.23 -1.46
C MET A 93 -6.15 19.00 -0.22
N ASN A 94 -5.21 19.55 0.55
CA ASN A 94 -5.49 20.33 1.77
C ASN A 94 -6.30 21.60 1.47
N SER A 95 -6.06 22.20 0.32
CA SER A 95 -6.70 23.44 -0.13
C SER A 95 -6.87 23.39 -1.63
N LYS A 96 -7.92 24.04 -2.14
CA LYS A 96 -8.09 24.20 -3.59
C LYS A 96 -6.90 25.00 -4.15
N PRO A 97 -6.13 24.43 -5.09
CA PRO A 97 -5.02 25.14 -5.72
C PRO A 97 -5.55 26.33 -6.54
N PRO A 98 -4.84 27.48 -6.55
CA PRO A 98 -5.17 28.58 -7.45
C PRO A 98 -4.94 28.17 -8.91
N THR A 99 -5.71 28.74 -9.85
CA THR A 99 -5.50 28.56 -11.29
C THR A 99 -4.06 28.92 -11.66
N GLY A 100 -3.42 28.14 -12.54
CA GLY A 100 -2.01 28.33 -12.89
C GLY A 100 -1.03 27.68 -11.90
N ALA A 101 -1.52 27.00 -10.86
CA ALA A 101 -0.66 26.18 -10.02
C ALA A 101 -0.04 25.02 -10.80
N GLN A 102 1.21 24.69 -10.50
CA GLN A 102 1.95 23.58 -11.09
C GLN A 102 2.13 22.47 -10.05
N LEU A 103 1.82 21.23 -10.41
CA LEU A 103 2.10 20.04 -9.61
C LEU A 103 3.29 19.30 -10.21
N THR A 104 4.39 19.24 -9.47
CA THR A 104 5.54 18.38 -9.78
C THR A 104 5.35 17.03 -9.11
N ILE A 105 5.37 15.95 -9.90
CA ILE A 105 5.22 14.57 -9.45
C ILE A 105 6.55 13.84 -9.62
N LYS A 106 7.10 13.33 -8.52
CA LYS A 106 8.24 12.41 -8.53
C LYS A 106 7.76 10.98 -8.34
N TYR A 107 8.18 10.09 -9.23
CA TYR A 107 7.82 8.67 -9.19
C TYR A 107 8.99 7.77 -9.54
N ASP A 108 8.99 6.57 -8.97
CA ASP A 108 9.94 5.50 -9.29
C ASP A 108 9.29 4.56 -10.29
N CYS A 109 10.06 4.04 -11.25
CA CYS A 109 9.69 2.81 -11.96
C CYS A 109 10.28 1.61 -11.25
N LYS A 110 9.45 0.82 -10.59
CA LYS A 110 9.88 -0.39 -9.88
C LYS A 110 9.62 -1.62 -10.73
N ARG A 111 10.58 -2.55 -10.73
CA ARG A 111 10.45 -3.81 -11.47
C ARG A 111 9.31 -4.63 -10.88
N ASP A 112 8.62 -5.35 -11.74
CA ASP A 112 7.63 -6.34 -11.39
C ASP A 112 8.33 -7.60 -10.88
N ASN A 113 8.83 -7.53 -9.65
CA ASN A 113 9.47 -8.67 -9.00
C ASN A 113 8.39 -9.54 -8.34
N PHE A 114 7.81 -10.45 -9.12
CA PHE A 114 7.04 -11.57 -8.61
C PHE A 114 7.99 -12.63 -8.03
N GLN A 115 8.66 -12.32 -6.93
CA GLN A 115 9.42 -13.32 -6.19
C GLN A 115 8.47 -14.08 -5.25
N GLY A 116 7.81 -15.08 -5.81
CA GLY A 116 6.99 -16.00 -5.05
C GLY A 116 6.34 -17.01 -5.99
N ASN A 117 6.55 -18.30 -5.72
CA ASN A 117 5.67 -19.30 -6.27
C ASN A 117 4.25 -18.99 -5.78
N THR A 118 3.27 -18.91 -6.69
CA THR A 118 1.86 -18.71 -6.30
C THR A 118 1.36 -19.86 -5.42
N ARG A 119 2.02 -21.03 -5.47
CA ARG A 119 1.87 -22.10 -4.49
C ARG A 119 2.53 -21.69 -3.16
N ARG A 120 1.67 -21.29 -2.22
CA ARG A 120 1.89 -21.16 -0.76
C ARG A 120 3.33 -20.76 -0.39
N ILE A 121 3.51 -19.49 -0.09
CA ILE A 121 4.57 -19.07 0.84
C ILE A 121 4.39 -19.95 2.08
N THR A 122 5.29 -20.91 2.29
CA THR A 122 5.20 -21.95 3.34
C THR A 122 6.10 -21.61 4.52
N ASP A 123 7.04 -20.68 4.32
CA ASP A 123 8.04 -20.25 5.30
C ASP A 123 7.67 -18.90 5.92
N TYR A 124 6.59 -18.87 6.69
CA TYR A 124 6.27 -17.72 7.54
C TYR A 124 6.31 -18.14 9.01
N THR A 125 6.67 -17.18 9.87
CA THR A 125 6.72 -17.41 11.31
C THR A 125 5.30 -17.73 11.80
N LEU A 126 5.11 -18.96 12.27
CA LEU A 126 3.84 -19.45 12.81
C LEU A 126 3.86 -19.32 14.33
N THR A 127 2.97 -18.52 14.88
CA THR A 127 2.69 -18.56 16.33
C THR A 127 1.35 -19.25 16.53
N ASN A 128 1.33 -20.35 17.28
CA ASN A 128 0.13 -21.17 17.51
C ASN A 128 -0.58 -21.63 16.20
N GLY A 129 0.19 -21.86 15.13
CA GLY A 129 -0.34 -22.25 13.82
C GLY A 129 -1.02 -21.12 13.03
N CYS A 130 -0.80 -19.85 13.41
CA CYS A 130 -1.29 -18.69 12.69
C CYS A 130 -0.16 -17.86 12.06
N PRO A 131 -0.29 -17.47 10.76
CA PRO A 131 0.64 -16.55 10.10
C PRO A 131 0.76 -15.22 10.84
N GLN A 132 1.98 -14.67 10.91
CA GLN A 132 2.26 -13.35 11.47
C GLN A 132 2.84 -12.34 10.46
N ASP A 133 3.20 -12.78 9.25
CA ASP A 133 3.82 -11.93 8.23
C ASP A 133 2.85 -11.44 7.14
N SER A 134 3.00 -10.16 6.80
CA SER A 134 2.12 -9.38 5.92
C SER A 134 2.01 -9.89 4.49
N PHE A 135 3.04 -10.56 3.97
CA PHE A 135 3.02 -11.02 2.57
C PHE A 135 2.10 -12.24 2.37
N VAL A 136 1.80 -12.96 3.44
CA VAL A 136 0.87 -14.09 3.46
C VAL A 136 -0.57 -13.60 3.66
N GLN A 137 -0.75 -12.53 4.42
CA GLN A 137 -2.06 -11.92 4.67
C GLN A 137 -2.32 -10.80 3.65
N LYS A 138 -2.76 -11.16 2.43
CA LYS A 138 -3.07 -10.26 1.29
C LYS A 138 -4.13 -9.16 1.54
N HIS A 139 -4.42 -8.86 2.79
CA HIS A 139 -5.38 -7.90 3.28
C HIS A 139 -4.90 -7.26 4.59
N VAL A 140 -3.68 -7.56 5.08
CA VAL A 140 -3.14 -7.03 6.33
C VAL A 140 -1.78 -6.42 6.06
N ALA A 141 -1.57 -5.18 6.51
CA ALA A 141 -0.26 -4.57 6.49
C ALA A 141 0.09 -3.94 7.83
N TYR A 142 1.34 -4.12 8.22
CA TYR A 142 1.91 -3.50 9.40
C TYR A 142 2.54 -2.17 9.04
N PHE A 143 2.37 -1.17 9.89
CA PHE A 143 3.07 0.10 9.81
C PHE A 143 3.56 0.52 11.19
N ASN A 144 4.72 1.17 11.28
CA ASN A 144 5.35 1.58 12.53
C ASN A 144 5.58 3.11 12.61
N ASP A 145 4.81 3.87 11.84
CA ASP A 145 4.88 5.33 11.83
C ASP A 145 3.96 5.92 12.90
N ARG A 146 4.57 6.56 13.90
CA ARG A 146 3.88 7.19 15.03
C ARG A 146 3.04 8.40 14.61
N SER A 147 3.38 9.08 13.52
CA SER A 147 2.64 10.26 13.05
C SER A 147 1.25 9.92 12.50
N ILE A 148 1.04 8.64 12.14
CA ILE A 148 -0.21 8.11 11.60
C ILE A 148 -0.81 6.98 12.46
N ALA A 149 -0.33 6.85 13.69
CA ALA A 149 -0.81 5.89 14.69
C ALA A 149 -2.31 6.06 15.00
N PRO A 150 -2.96 5.11 15.71
CA PRO A 150 -4.34 5.24 16.18
C PRO A 150 -4.67 6.57 16.84
N LYS A 151 -3.71 7.16 17.55
CA LYS A 151 -3.80 8.54 18.04
C LYS A 151 -2.46 9.20 17.71
N PRO A 152 -2.43 10.34 17.00
CA PRO A 152 -3.54 11.22 16.63
C PRO A 152 -4.33 10.80 15.36
N ASP A 153 -5.64 11.05 15.35
CA ASP A 153 -6.50 10.80 14.16
C ASP A 153 -6.79 12.10 13.41
N THR A 154 -5.86 12.53 12.56
CA THR A 154 -6.01 13.75 11.75
C THR A 154 -6.37 13.40 10.29
N PRO A 155 -6.99 14.32 9.52
CA PRO A 155 -7.23 14.12 8.09
C PRO A 155 -5.94 13.84 7.29
N ALA A 156 -4.79 14.34 7.73
CA ALA A 156 -3.51 14.04 7.13
C ALA A 156 -3.08 12.58 7.43
N ALA A 157 -3.18 12.16 8.70
CA ALA A 157 -2.88 10.80 9.11
C ALA A 157 -3.80 9.77 8.43
N GLN A 158 -5.09 10.09 8.29
CA GLN A 158 -6.03 9.24 7.57
C GLN A 158 -5.64 9.09 6.09
N ARG A 159 -5.30 10.17 5.39
CA ARG A 159 -4.88 10.11 3.98
C ARG A 159 -3.60 9.29 3.79
N GLU A 160 -2.65 9.40 4.70
CA GLU A 160 -1.45 8.56 4.67
C GLU A 160 -1.79 7.07 4.86
N ARG A 161 -2.66 6.73 5.82
CA ARG A 161 -3.16 5.35 5.97
C ARG A 161 -3.91 4.86 4.72
N GLU A 162 -4.76 5.69 4.12
CA GLU A 162 -5.42 5.36 2.85
C GLU A 162 -4.42 5.10 1.73
N MET A 163 -3.32 5.87 1.64
CA MET A 163 -2.25 5.63 0.67
C MET A 163 -1.51 4.31 0.91
N ILE A 164 -1.31 3.91 2.17
CA ILE A 164 -0.77 2.59 2.50
C ILE A 164 -1.76 1.50 2.07
N ALA A 165 -3.05 1.65 2.41
CA ALA A 165 -4.09 0.68 2.02
C ALA A 165 -4.21 0.53 0.50
N MET A 166 -4.12 1.62 -0.25
CA MET A 166 -4.08 1.61 -1.72
C MET A 166 -2.88 0.81 -2.23
N GLY A 167 -1.69 1.04 -1.67
CA GLY A 167 -0.49 0.29 -2.01
C GLY A 167 -0.64 -1.22 -1.77
N VAL A 168 -1.23 -1.60 -0.63
CA VAL A 168 -1.49 -3.01 -0.29
C VAL A 168 -2.45 -3.65 -1.29
N CYS A 169 -3.62 -3.05 -1.49
CA CYS A 169 -4.62 -3.58 -2.42
C CYS A 169 -4.12 -3.69 -3.85
N ALA A 170 -3.33 -2.72 -4.29
CA ALA A 170 -2.79 -2.72 -5.63
C ALA A 170 -1.73 -3.83 -5.82
N GLN A 171 -0.93 -4.15 -4.79
CA GLN A 171 -0.05 -5.33 -4.81
C GLN A 171 -0.86 -6.65 -4.83
N VAL A 172 -1.98 -6.70 -4.11
CA VAL A 172 -2.87 -7.86 -4.05
C VAL A 172 -3.54 -8.12 -5.40
N ARG A 173 -4.04 -7.07 -6.06
CA ARG A 173 -4.55 -7.12 -7.43
C ARG A 173 -3.52 -7.76 -8.35
N ARG A 174 -2.28 -7.29 -8.31
CA ARG A 174 -1.20 -7.79 -9.16
C ARG A 174 -0.89 -9.26 -8.90
N PHE A 175 -0.82 -9.66 -7.64
CA PHE A 175 -0.69 -11.07 -7.28
C PHE A 175 -1.84 -11.92 -7.86
N ARG A 176 -3.09 -11.48 -7.69
CA ARG A 176 -4.27 -12.20 -8.18
C ARG A 176 -4.33 -12.28 -9.70
N GLN A 177 -4.05 -11.18 -10.40
CA GLN A 177 -4.01 -11.16 -11.87
C GLN A 177 -2.92 -12.09 -12.44
N SER A 178 -1.83 -12.30 -11.71
CA SER A 178 -0.81 -13.28 -12.07
C SER A 178 -1.18 -14.74 -11.78
N ASN A 179 -2.33 -15.00 -11.13
CA ASN A 179 -2.78 -16.33 -10.75
C ASN A 179 -4.13 -16.69 -11.41
N PRO A 180 -4.13 -17.50 -12.49
CA PRO A 180 -5.33 -17.79 -13.27
C PRO A 180 -6.39 -18.63 -12.54
N ASN A 181 -6.10 -19.15 -11.34
CA ASN A 181 -6.92 -20.13 -10.65
C ASN A 181 -7.63 -19.59 -9.39
N GLN A 182 -7.69 -18.27 -9.16
CA GLN A 182 -8.35 -17.71 -7.97
C GLN A 182 -9.69 -17.02 -8.31
N PRO A 183 -10.79 -17.33 -7.58
CA PRO A 183 -12.13 -16.86 -7.88
C PRO A 183 -12.47 -15.47 -7.26
N ILE A 184 -11.49 -14.71 -6.78
CA ILE A 184 -11.76 -13.45 -6.08
C ILE A 184 -11.46 -12.28 -7.00
N ASP A 185 -12.42 -11.36 -7.12
CA ASP A 185 -12.28 -10.10 -7.83
C ASP A 185 -10.95 -9.41 -7.45
N PRO A 186 -10.01 -9.23 -8.39
CA PRO A 186 -8.73 -8.61 -8.10
C PRO A 186 -8.83 -7.10 -7.85
N TYR A 187 -9.99 -6.48 -8.09
CA TYR A 187 -10.22 -5.05 -7.99
C TYR A 187 -10.88 -4.61 -6.67
N LEU A 188 -11.36 -5.57 -5.86
CA LEU A 188 -11.96 -5.34 -4.55
C LEU A 188 -11.13 -5.97 -3.42
N GLY A 189 -10.84 -5.19 -2.39
CA GLY A 189 -10.11 -5.68 -1.23
C GLY A 189 -10.42 -4.92 0.05
N THR A 190 -10.74 -5.67 1.11
CA THR A 190 -10.69 -5.16 2.49
C THR A 190 -9.23 -5.17 2.94
N VAL A 191 -8.73 -4.06 3.47
CA VAL A 191 -7.36 -3.95 4.02
C VAL A 191 -7.44 -3.60 5.50
N TYR A 192 -6.67 -4.32 6.30
CA TYR A 192 -6.44 -4.11 7.72
C TYR A 192 -5.04 -3.55 7.88
N LEU A 193 -4.93 -2.30 8.34
CA LEU A 193 -3.65 -1.71 8.70
C LEU A 193 -3.46 -1.84 10.21
N ILE A 194 -2.40 -2.51 10.64
CA ILE A 194 -2.07 -2.74 12.04
C ILE A 194 -0.88 -1.87 12.42
N PHE A 195 -1.07 -1.03 13.43
CA PHE A 195 0.03 -0.24 13.99
C PHE A 195 0.93 -1.15 14.85
N ASP A 196 2.16 -1.34 14.39
CA ASP A 196 3.17 -2.12 15.09
C ASP A 196 3.90 -1.25 16.11
N ASN A 197 3.47 -1.36 17.37
CA ASN A 197 4.07 -0.65 18.51
C ASN A 197 4.94 -1.54 19.40
N ARG A 198 5.19 -2.79 18.99
CA ARG A 198 5.97 -3.79 19.74
C ARG A 198 7.08 -4.36 18.87
N SER A 199 8.04 -5.05 19.48
CA SER A 199 9.14 -5.71 18.76
C SER A 199 8.79 -7.10 18.22
N GLY A 200 7.51 -7.51 18.25
CA GLY A 200 7.09 -8.85 17.86
C GLY A 200 5.65 -8.91 17.38
N LYS A 201 5.47 -9.43 16.15
CA LYS A 201 4.18 -9.64 15.48
C LYS A 201 3.51 -10.87 16.09
N ASN A 202 2.48 -10.65 16.91
CA ASN A 202 1.73 -11.71 17.58
C ASN A 202 0.25 -11.33 17.71
N ASP A 203 -0.32 -10.89 16.60
CA ASP A 203 -1.63 -10.23 16.54
C ASP A 203 -2.75 -11.19 16.12
N PHE A 204 -2.41 -12.42 15.76
CA PHE A 204 -3.36 -13.43 15.31
C PHE A 204 -3.39 -14.64 16.23
N LEU A 205 -4.58 -15.20 16.44
CA LEU A 205 -4.81 -16.46 17.15
C LEU A 205 -5.76 -17.35 16.34
N PRO A 206 -5.78 -18.67 16.56
CA PRO A 206 -6.75 -19.55 15.93
C PRO A 206 -8.18 -19.12 16.28
N SER A 207 -9.06 -19.02 15.28
CA SER A 207 -10.45 -18.58 15.51
C SER A 207 -11.23 -19.66 16.27
N PRO A 208 -11.86 -19.33 17.43
CA PRO A 208 -12.69 -20.27 18.17
C PRO A 208 -13.89 -20.71 17.31
N GLY A 209 -14.12 -22.02 17.19
CA GLY A 209 -15.25 -22.57 16.42
C GLY A 209 -15.05 -22.63 14.90
N LEU A 210 -14.01 -22.01 14.34
CA LEU A 210 -13.71 -22.08 12.91
C LEU A 210 -12.42 -22.88 12.63
N LYS A 211 -12.58 -24.11 12.15
CA LYS A 211 -11.46 -24.96 11.75
C LYS A 211 -10.63 -24.26 10.67
N ASN A 212 -9.31 -24.33 10.80
CA ASN A 212 -8.35 -23.75 9.85
C ASN A 212 -8.45 -22.22 9.64
N LYS A 213 -9.04 -21.47 10.58
CA LYS A 213 -9.04 -20.01 10.53
C LYS A 213 -8.21 -19.39 11.65
N CYS A 214 -7.70 -18.20 11.39
CA CYS A 214 -7.06 -17.31 12.36
C CYS A 214 -7.82 -16.00 12.39
N GLN A 215 -7.88 -15.37 13.56
CA GLN A 215 -8.52 -14.08 13.77
C GLN A 215 -7.57 -13.14 14.53
N LEU A 216 -7.79 -11.84 14.40
CA LEU A 216 -7.12 -10.84 15.21
C LEU A 216 -7.38 -11.06 16.69
N LYS A 217 -6.35 -10.88 17.51
CA LYS A 217 -6.48 -10.87 18.96
C LYS A 217 -7.21 -9.61 19.42
N PRO A 218 -7.97 -9.65 20.53
CA PRO A 218 -8.66 -8.47 21.05
C PRO A 218 -7.76 -7.25 21.28
N ASN A 219 -6.52 -7.46 21.75
CA ASN A 219 -5.56 -6.39 21.96
C ASN A 219 -4.98 -5.79 20.66
N ALA A 220 -4.99 -6.55 19.55
CA ALA A 220 -4.56 -6.07 18.24
C ALA A 220 -5.66 -5.25 17.54
N LEU A 221 -6.94 -5.55 17.81
CA LEU A 221 -8.09 -4.80 17.26
C LEU A 221 -7.98 -3.30 17.54
N ALA A 222 -7.55 -2.92 18.75
CA ALA A 222 -7.36 -1.52 19.17
C ALA A 222 -6.34 -0.75 18.32
N ASN A 223 -5.42 -1.46 17.65
CA ASN A 223 -4.37 -0.90 16.81
C ASN A 223 -4.65 -1.08 15.31
N THR A 224 -5.85 -1.57 14.96
CA THR A 224 -6.20 -1.95 13.59
C THR A 224 -7.19 -0.97 12.97
N PHE A 225 -6.93 -0.62 11.71
CA PHE A 225 -7.81 0.17 10.86
C PHE A 225 -8.30 -0.67 9.68
N LYS A 226 -9.61 -0.66 9.43
CA LYS A 226 -10.22 -1.33 8.29
C LYS A 226 -10.46 -0.33 7.17
N TYR A 227 -10.08 -0.70 5.95
CA TYR A 227 -10.30 0.07 4.74
C TYR A 227 -10.94 -0.81 3.66
N ASN A 228 -11.95 -0.27 2.99
CA ASN A 228 -12.52 -0.89 1.79
C ASN A 228 -11.92 -0.19 0.57
N CYS A 229 -11.16 -0.96 -0.20
CA CYS A 229 -10.43 -0.46 -1.35
C CYS A 229 -11.00 -1.02 -2.65
N GLU A 230 -11.07 -0.15 -3.65
CA GLU A 230 -11.54 -0.46 -4.98
C GLU A 230 -10.67 0.27 -6.01
N ARG A 231 -10.30 -0.40 -7.11
CA ARG A 231 -9.80 0.28 -8.30
C ARG A 231 -10.92 0.45 -9.31
N LYS A 232 -11.42 1.67 -9.42
CA LYS A 232 -12.36 2.07 -10.48
C LYS A 232 -11.61 2.20 -11.81
N THR A 233 -12.28 2.61 -12.88
CA THR A 233 -11.67 2.80 -14.20
C THR A 233 -10.50 3.80 -14.18
N ASP A 234 -10.61 4.88 -13.42
CA ASP A 234 -9.69 6.02 -13.43
C ASP A 234 -8.74 6.09 -12.22
N LYS A 235 -9.15 5.55 -11.06
CA LYS A 235 -8.37 5.66 -9.82
C LYS A 235 -8.64 4.56 -8.79
N TRP A 236 -7.68 4.41 -7.89
CA TRP A 236 -7.85 3.74 -6.60
C TRP A 236 -8.64 4.62 -5.64
N THR A 237 -9.53 4.00 -4.87
CA THR A 237 -10.15 4.60 -3.69
C THR A 237 -10.08 3.63 -2.53
N CYS A 238 -9.56 4.05 -1.38
CA CYS A 238 -9.63 3.31 -0.13
C CYS A 238 -10.41 4.15 0.89
N LYS A 239 -11.58 3.65 1.29
CA LYS A 239 -12.43 4.33 2.26
C LYS A 239 -12.25 3.70 3.63
N PHE A 240 -12.08 4.54 4.65
CA PHE A 240 -12.06 4.08 6.03
C PHE A 240 -13.42 3.45 6.39
N ASP A 241 -13.40 2.21 6.87
CA ASP A 241 -14.59 1.41 7.22
C ASP A 241 -14.72 1.18 8.74
N GLY A 242 -13.75 1.66 9.51
CA GLY A 242 -13.80 1.63 10.98
C GLY A 242 -12.49 1.22 11.64
N ARG A 243 -12.46 1.44 12.95
CA ARG A 243 -11.45 0.91 13.89
C ARG A 243 -12.11 -0.20 14.68
N ASN A 244 -11.32 -1.17 15.15
CA ASN A 244 -11.82 -2.32 15.90
C ASN A 244 -12.89 -3.13 15.14
N GLY A 245 -12.99 -2.95 13.81
CA GLY A 245 -14.00 -3.59 12.97
C GLY A 245 -13.75 -5.08 12.82
N ASP A 246 -14.81 -5.80 12.44
CA ASP A 246 -14.93 -7.27 12.41
C ASP A 246 -13.62 -8.03 12.22
N LEU A 247 -13.45 -9.00 13.13
CA LEU A 247 -12.38 -9.99 13.19
C LEU A 247 -11.83 -10.24 11.79
N ALA A 248 -10.60 -9.78 11.50
CA ALA A 248 -9.93 -10.18 10.28
C ALA A 248 -9.71 -11.71 10.35
N ILE A 249 -10.69 -12.46 9.86
CA ILE A 249 -10.69 -13.92 9.86
C ILE A 249 -10.10 -14.34 8.54
N HIS A 250 -8.98 -15.04 8.60
CA HIS A 250 -8.34 -15.57 7.40
C HIS A 250 -8.01 -17.04 7.56
N ASP A 251 -7.94 -17.71 6.42
CA ASP A 251 -7.51 -19.09 6.37
C ASP A 251 -6.05 -19.26 6.85
N LYS A 252 -5.79 -20.33 7.60
CA LYS A 252 -4.45 -20.72 8.06
C LYS A 252 -3.52 -21.07 6.90
N ILE A 253 -4.09 -21.53 5.79
CA ILE A 253 -3.38 -22.27 4.75
C ILE A 253 -3.28 -21.47 3.44
N ASN A 254 -4.35 -20.77 3.06
CA ASN A 254 -4.41 -20.01 1.81
C ASN A 254 -4.60 -18.49 2.02
N SER A 255 -4.84 -18.08 3.27
CA SER A 255 -4.90 -16.68 3.70
C SER A 255 -5.93 -15.81 2.98
N HIS A 256 -6.98 -16.45 2.44
CA HIS A 256 -8.18 -15.74 2.01
C HIS A 256 -8.99 -15.28 3.22
N LEU A 257 -9.54 -14.06 3.14
CA LEU A 257 -10.58 -13.62 4.08
C LEU A 257 -11.77 -14.56 3.92
N GLY A 258 -12.22 -15.13 5.04
CA GLY A 258 -13.31 -16.10 5.11
C GLY A 258 -14.56 -15.50 5.71
#